data_AF-A0A376FMH7-F1
#
_entry.id   AF-A0A376FMH7-F1
#
_cell.length_a   1.000
_cell.length_b   1.000
_cell.length_c   1.000
_cell.angle_alpha   90.00
_cell.angle_beta   90.00
_cell.angle_gamma   90.00
#
_symmetry.space_group_name_H-M   'P 1'
#
loop_
_entity.id
_entity.type
_entity.pdbx_description
1 polymer ?
#
loop_
_entity_poly.entity_id
_entity_poly.type
_entity_poly.pdbx_seq_one_letter_code
_entity_poly.pdbx_strand_id
1 'polypeptide(L)'
;MQNWPIVLGDKIPADSALNGKKVWLGDINRAVAHPELFLSEAKGHASVYSAPVATAPAAAAGPKRIVAVTACPTGVAHTFMAAEAIETEAKKRGWWVKVETRGSVGAGNAITPEEVAEADLVIVAADIEVDLAKFAVSPCTVRLPAWR
;
A
#
# COMPACT_ATOMS: atom_id res chain seq x y z
N MET A 1 26.62 -18.78 18.84
CA MET A 1 26.44 -17.37 19.21
C MET A 1 25.00 -17.21 19.70
N GLN A 2 24.78 -16.91 20.98
CA GLN A 2 23.45 -16.94 21.60
C GLN A 2 22.60 -15.73 21.14
N ASN A 3 21.47 -16.01 20.48
CA ASN A 3 20.56 -15.00 19.96
C ASN A 3 19.64 -14.49 21.10
N TRP A 4 20.10 -13.49 21.85
CA TRP A 4 19.34 -12.92 22.97
C TRP A 4 18.12 -12.13 22.47
N PRO A 5 16.95 -12.28 23.10
CA PRO A 5 15.77 -11.50 22.73
C PRO A 5 15.97 -10.03 23.11
N ILE A 6 15.68 -9.13 22.17
CA ILE A 6 15.68 -7.69 22.41
C ILE A 6 14.31 -7.33 22.98
N VAL A 7 14.29 -6.82 24.21
CA VAL A 7 13.06 -6.36 24.83
C VAL A 7 12.81 -4.92 24.39
N LEU A 8 11.69 -4.71 23.72
CA LEU A 8 11.17 -3.39 23.40
C LEU A 8 10.06 -3.09 24.42
N GLY A 9 9.97 -1.85 24.90
CA GLY A 9 8.91 -1.43 25.81
C GLY A 9 7.52 -1.50 25.15
N ASP A 10 6.54 -0.80 25.68
CA ASP A 10 5.13 -0.91 25.22
C ASP A 10 4.88 -0.49 23.76
N LYS A 11 5.86 0.10 23.07
CA LYS A 11 5.74 0.56 21.68
C LYS A 11 6.73 -0.13 20.76
N ILE A 12 6.22 -0.61 19.63
CA ILE A 12 6.99 -1.14 18.50
C ILE A 12 7.71 0.04 17.80
N PRO A 13 9.05 0.10 17.81
CA PRO A 13 9.80 1.15 17.12
C PRO A 13 9.86 0.88 15.62
N ALA A 14 9.66 1.89 14.77
CA ALA A 14 9.77 1.75 13.31
C ALA A 14 11.24 1.66 12.83
N ASP A 15 12.05 0.79 13.44
CA ASP A 15 13.46 0.62 13.16
C ASP A 15 13.73 -0.68 12.36
N SER A 16 14.21 -0.51 11.14
CA SER A 16 14.56 -1.61 10.22
C SER A 16 15.82 -2.36 10.66
N ALA A 17 16.65 -1.81 11.54
CA ALA A 17 17.85 -2.46 12.09
C ALA A 17 17.53 -3.62 13.05
N LEU A 18 16.26 -3.74 13.46
CA LEU A 18 15.75 -4.83 14.29
C LEU A 18 15.20 -5.99 13.45
N ASN A 19 15.06 -5.84 12.13
CA ASN A 19 14.54 -6.90 11.25
C ASN A 19 15.34 -8.19 11.37
N GLY A 20 14.65 -9.31 11.58
CA GLY A 20 15.25 -10.63 11.71
C GLY A 20 15.83 -10.92 13.10
N LYS A 21 15.78 -9.97 14.04
CA LYS A 21 16.15 -10.20 15.44
C LYS A 21 14.95 -10.72 16.22
N LYS A 22 15.21 -11.52 17.25
CA LYS A 22 14.18 -11.97 18.19
C LYS A 22 13.82 -10.79 19.10
N VAL A 23 12.58 -10.34 19.04
CA VAL A 23 12.07 -9.23 19.85
C VAL A 23 10.92 -9.72 20.70
N TRP A 24 10.84 -9.20 21.92
CA TRP A 24 9.69 -9.36 22.78
C TRP A 24 9.23 -8.00 23.28
N LEU A 25 7.91 -7.76 23.26
CA LEU A 25 7.30 -6.55 23.79
C LEU A 25 6.89 -6.83 25.23
N GLY A 26 7.47 -6.07 26.16
CA GLY A 26 7.22 -6.24 27.59
C GLY A 26 7.02 -4.90 28.28
N ASP A 27 6.13 -4.90 29.29
CA ASP A 27 5.92 -3.74 30.15
C ASP A 27 7.17 -3.47 31.00
N ILE A 28 7.68 -2.23 30.95
CA ILE A 28 8.89 -1.82 31.65
C ILE A 28 8.75 -1.90 33.17
N ASN A 29 7.58 -1.60 33.73
CA ASN A 29 7.35 -1.64 35.18
C ASN A 29 7.42 -3.08 35.69
N ARG A 30 6.92 -4.04 34.90
CA ARG A 30 7.01 -5.46 35.21
C ARG A 30 8.46 -5.99 35.14
N ALA A 31 9.27 -5.48 34.22
CA ALA A 31 10.69 -5.81 34.13
C ALA A 31 11.46 -5.40 35.40
N VAL A 32 11.12 -4.24 35.96
CA VAL A 32 11.74 -3.71 37.18
C VAL A 32 11.25 -4.46 38.42
N ALA A 33 9.96 -4.80 38.47
CA ALA A 33 9.37 -5.50 39.62
C ALA A 33 9.80 -6.98 39.72
N HIS A 34 9.94 -7.68 38.58
CA HIS A 34 10.21 -9.12 38.54
C HIS A 34 11.18 -9.51 37.41
N PRO A 35 12.49 -9.20 37.55
CA PRO A 35 13.46 -9.33 36.46
C PRO A 35 13.69 -10.77 35.97
N GLU A 36 13.74 -11.77 36.87
CA GLU A 36 14.03 -13.16 36.48
C GLU A 36 12.86 -13.82 35.71
N LEU A 37 11.62 -13.53 36.16
CA LEU A 37 10.41 -14.00 35.48
C LEU A 37 10.29 -13.35 34.09
N PHE A 38 10.55 -12.05 34.02
CA PHE A 38 10.51 -11.28 32.77
C PHE A 38 11.52 -11.81 31.74
N LEU A 39 12.75 -12.14 32.15
CA LEU A 39 13.75 -12.73 31.25
C LEU A 39 13.38 -14.14 30.80
N SER A 40 12.67 -14.90 31.63
CA SER A 40 12.21 -16.25 31.29
C SER A 40 11.06 -16.21 30.27
N GLU A 41 10.09 -15.29 30.47
CA GLU A 41 9.01 -15.03 29.52
C GLU A 41 9.54 -14.51 28.18
N ALA A 42 10.49 -13.57 28.21
CA ALA A 42 11.12 -13.04 26.99
C ALA A 42 11.80 -14.14 26.15
N LYS A 43 12.40 -15.15 26.78
CA LYS A 43 12.98 -16.30 26.07
C LYS A 43 11.92 -17.19 25.42
N GLY A 44 10.76 -17.36 26.06
CA GLY A 44 9.67 -18.20 25.57
C GLY A 44 8.77 -17.53 24.52
N HIS A 45 8.61 -16.21 24.59
CA HIS A 45 7.64 -15.45 23.81
C HIS A 45 8.27 -14.53 22.75
N ALA A 46 9.60 -14.51 22.61
CA ALA A 46 10.25 -13.71 21.59
C ALA A 46 9.85 -14.15 20.18
N SER A 47 9.27 -13.22 19.43
CA SER A 47 8.93 -13.39 18.03
C SER A 47 10.01 -12.78 17.15
N VAL A 48 10.13 -13.25 15.90
CA VAL A 48 11.03 -12.61 14.93
C VAL A 48 10.43 -11.24 14.59
N TYR A 49 11.23 -10.21 14.81
CA TYR A 49 10.82 -8.84 14.54
C TYR A 49 10.78 -8.56 13.05
N SER A 50 9.67 -7.98 12.63
CA SER A 50 9.54 -7.28 11.36
C SER A 50 9.05 -5.88 11.67
N ALA A 51 9.83 -4.88 11.29
CA ALA A 51 9.41 -3.49 11.38
C ALA A 51 8.07 -3.35 10.64
N PRO A 52 7.11 -2.59 11.18
CA PRO A 52 5.93 -2.21 10.43
C PRO A 52 6.39 -1.36 9.25
N VAL A 53 6.64 -2.03 8.12
CA VAL A 53 6.82 -1.38 6.84
C VAL A 53 5.50 -0.67 6.58
N ALA A 54 5.52 0.66 6.53
CA ALA A 54 4.40 1.44 6.01
C ALA A 54 3.94 0.76 4.72
N THR A 55 2.71 0.24 4.72
CA THR A 55 2.17 -0.67 3.72
C THR A 55 2.52 -0.24 2.30
N ALA A 56 3.58 -0.82 1.73
CA ALA A 56 3.75 -0.89 0.29
C ALA A 56 2.81 -2.01 -0.18
N PRO A 57 1.94 -1.79 -1.18
CA PRO A 57 0.97 -2.80 -1.59
C PRO A 57 1.71 -4.06 -2.05
N ALA A 58 1.35 -5.17 -1.39
CA ALA A 58 1.92 -6.48 -1.56
C ALA A 58 2.06 -6.87 -3.04
N ALA A 59 3.27 -7.26 -3.42
CA ALA A 59 3.54 -7.94 -4.66
C ALA A 59 2.80 -9.30 -4.63
N ALA A 60 1.70 -9.40 -5.37
CA ALA A 60 1.02 -10.66 -5.62
C ALA A 60 0.66 -10.80 -7.11
N ALA A 61 1.33 -11.78 -7.74
CA ALA A 61 0.96 -12.57 -8.91
C ALA A 61 0.91 -11.87 -10.29
N GLY A 62 1.87 -12.25 -11.16
CA GLY A 62 1.78 -12.18 -12.63
C GLY A 62 1.76 -10.78 -13.25
N PRO A 63 1.96 -10.68 -14.59
CA PRO A 63 1.61 -9.48 -15.32
C PRO A 63 0.11 -9.24 -15.18
N LYS A 64 -0.29 -8.08 -14.66
CA LYS A 64 -1.68 -7.67 -14.52
C LYS A 64 -2.05 -6.61 -15.54
N ARG A 65 -3.34 -6.54 -15.86
CA ARG A 65 -3.93 -5.47 -16.67
C ARG A 65 -4.70 -4.52 -15.78
N ILE A 66 -4.28 -3.27 -15.77
CA ILE A 66 -4.86 -2.23 -14.93
C ILE A 66 -5.46 -1.15 -15.81
N VAL A 67 -6.66 -0.72 -15.47
CA VAL A 67 -7.24 0.50 -16.04
C VAL A 67 -7.44 1.50 -14.92
N ALA A 68 -7.19 2.78 -15.19
CA ALA A 68 -7.33 3.83 -14.19
C ALA A 68 -8.02 5.07 -14.75
N VAL A 69 -8.81 5.75 -13.93
CA VAL A 69 -9.30 7.10 -14.24
C VAL A 69 -8.71 8.09 -13.24
N THR A 70 -8.17 9.19 -13.73
CA THR A 70 -7.69 10.30 -12.88
C THR A 70 -8.54 11.53 -13.14
N ALA A 71 -8.97 12.22 -12.06
CA ALA A 71 -9.76 13.43 -12.21
C ALA A 71 -9.56 14.45 -11.08
N CYS A 72 -9.26 15.70 -11.44
CA CYS A 72 -9.10 16.79 -10.48
C CYS A 72 -9.85 18.05 -10.96
N PRO A 73 -10.68 18.70 -10.11
CA PRO A 73 -11.50 19.85 -10.50
C PRO A 73 -10.66 21.09 -10.81
N THR A 74 -9.50 21.22 -10.16
CA THR A 74 -8.64 22.40 -10.19
C THR A 74 -7.62 22.40 -11.34
N GLY A 75 -7.63 21.36 -12.18
CA GLY A 75 -6.95 21.40 -13.48
C GLY A 75 -6.19 20.15 -13.88
N VAL A 76 -5.27 20.34 -14.82
CA VAL A 76 -4.52 19.30 -15.52
C VAL A 76 -3.35 18.73 -14.70
N ALA A 77 -2.75 19.53 -13.81
CA ALA A 77 -1.51 19.16 -13.13
C ALA A 77 -1.65 17.88 -12.30
N HIS A 78 -2.54 17.86 -11.30
CA HIS A 78 -2.72 16.67 -10.46
C HIS A 78 -3.29 15.49 -11.23
N THR A 79 -4.15 15.75 -12.22
CA THR A 79 -4.70 14.71 -13.11
C THR A 79 -3.57 13.97 -13.86
N PHE A 80 -2.61 14.70 -14.42
CA PHE A 80 -1.46 14.12 -15.11
C PHE A 80 -0.41 13.55 -14.16
N MET A 81 -0.13 14.20 -13.02
CA MET A 81 0.78 13.66 -12.01
C MET A 81 0.31 12.32 -11.46
N ALA A 82 -0.99 12.20 -11.16
CA ALA A 82 -1.59 10.94 -10.75
C ALA A 82 -1.48 9.88 -11.85
N ALA A 83 -1.73 10.26 -13.11
CA ALA A 83 -1.63 9.34 -14.23
C ALA A 83 -0.19 8.83 -14.43
N GLU A 84 0.80 9.74 -14.42
CA GLU A 84 2.21 9.40 -14.55
C GLU A 84 2.70 8.52 -13.38
N ALA A 85 2.24 8.79 -12.16
CA ALA A 85 2.59 7.97 -11.00
C ALA A 85 2.05 6.54 -11.14
N ILE A 86 0.80 6.37 -11.58
CA ILE A 86 0.17 5.07 -11.83
C ILE A 86 0.91 4.33 -12.95
N GLU A 87 1.19 5.01 -14.06
CA GLU A 87 1.91 4.43 -15.20
C GLU A 87 3.32 3.98 -14.83
N THR A 88 4.04 4.82 -14.09
CA THR A 88 5.39 4.54 -13.61
C THR A 88 5.41 3.32 -12.71
N GLU A 89 4.45 3.22 -11.78
CA GLU A 89 4.38 2.10 -10.85
C GLU A 89 3.98 0.79 -11.54
N ALA A 90 3.02 0.83 -12.46
CA ALA A 90 2.67 -0.33 -13.27
C ALA A 90 3.85 -0.79 -14.14
N LYS A 91 4.59 0.14 -14.76
CA LYS A 91 5.79 -0.17 -15.54
C LYS A 91 6.89 -0.81 -14.70
N LYS A 92 7.13 -0.31 -13.48
CA LYS A 92 8.08 -0.93 -12.53
C LYS A 92 7.71 -2.38 -12.19
N ARG A 93 6.41 -2.69 -12.20
CA ARG A 93 5.87 -4.02 -11.91
C ARG A 93 5.73 -4.92 -13.15
N GLY A 94 6.00 -4.38 -14.36
CA GLY A 94 5.81 -5.12 -15.61
C GLY A 94 4.34 -5.35 -15.95
N TRP A 95 3.46 -4.46 -15.51
CA TRP A 95 2.01 -4.54 -15.73
C TRP A 95 1.60 -3.72 -16.95
N TRP A 96 0.55 -4.18 -17.64
CA TRP A 96 -0.11 -3.35 -18.65
C TRP A 96 -1.03 -2.37 -17.93
N VAL A 97 -0.99 -1.12 -18.34
CA VAL A 97 -1.79 -0.06 -17.74
C VAL A 97 -2.32 0.89 -18.80
N LYS A 98 -3.54 1.35 -18.62
CA LYS A 98 -4.10 2.47 -19.35
C LYS A 98 -4.77 3.44 -18.38
N VAL A 99 -4.40 4.71 -18.47
CA VAL A 99 -4.98 5.76 -17.62
C VAL A 99 -5.78 6.74 -18.47
N GLU A 100 -7.07 6.85 -18.19
CA GLU A 100 -7.96 7.88 -18.74
C GLU A 100 -7.89 9.12 -17.83
N THR A 101 -7.61 10.27 -18.43
CA THR A 101 -7.54 11.55 -17.72
C THR A 101 -8.83 12.33 -17.91
N ARG A 102 -9.34 12.94 -16.84
CA ARG A 102 -10.54 13.78 -16.86
C ARG A 102 -10.25 15.09 -16.15
N GLY A 103 -10.25 16.19 -16.88
CA GLY A 103 -10.00 17.50 -16.29
C GLY A 103 -10.73 18.63 -17.02
N SER A 104 -10.34 19.86 -16.72
CA SER A 104 -10.88 21.06 -17.36
C SER A 104 -10.67 21.11 -18.88
N VAL A 105 -9.69 20.39 -19.39
CA VAL A 105 -9.39 20.26 -20.83
C VAL A 105 -10.17 19.13 -21.53
N GLY A 106 -11.03 18.42 -20.79
CA GLY A 106 -11.80 17.28 -21.30
C GLY A 106 -11.20 15.93 -20.95
N ALA A 107 -11.59 14.92 -21.71
CA ALA A 107 -11.19 13.53 -21.53
C ALA A 107 -10.02 13.15 -22.43
N GLY A 108 -8.95 12.60 -21.85
CA GLY A 108 -7.83 12.04 -22.59
C GLY A 108 -7.73 10.52 -22.42
N ASN A 109 -7.24 9.83 -23.44
CA ASN A 109 -6.93 8.40 -23.41
C ASN A 109 -8.10 7.52 -22.92
N ALA A 110 -9.29 7.74 -23.50
CA ALA A 110 -10.52 7.08 -23.07
C ALA A 110 -10.37 5.54 -23.03
N ILE A 111 -10.81 4.95 -21.93
CA ILE A 111 -10.83 3.50 -21.72
C ILE A 111 -12.11 2.92 -22.34
N THR A 112 -11.94 1.86 -23.14
CA THR A 112 -13.05 1.16 -23.78
C THR A 112 -13.65 0.10 -22.84
N PRO A 113 -14.92 -0.30 -23.05
CA PRO A 113 -15.54 -1.36 -22.25
C PRO A 113 -14.77 -2.68 -22.28
N GLU A 114 -14.14 -3.02 -23.42
CA GLU A 114 -13.34 -4.23 -23.58
C GLU A 114 -12.10 -4.20 -22.69
N GLU A 115 -11.42 -3.05 -22.62
CA GLU A 115 -10.26 -2.87 -21.74
C GLU A 115 -10.63 -2.98 -20.27
N VAL A 116 -11.85 -2.56 -19.88
CA VAL A 116 -12.36 -2.78 -18.52
C VAL A 116 -12.65 -4.26 -18.27
N ALA A 117 -13.25 -4.96 -19.23
CA ALA A 117 -13.56 -6.38 -19.11
C ALA A 117 -12.31 -7.25 -19.00
N GLU A 118 -11.21 -6.84 -19.64
CA GLU A 118 -9.90 -7.49 -19.55
C GLU A 118 -9.07 -7.06 -18.32
N ALA A 119 -9.54 -6.07 -17.54
CA ALA A 119 -8.77 -5.53 -16.42
C ALA A 119 -8.92 -6.39 -15.15
N ASP A 120 -7.78 -6.69 -14.54
CA ASP A 120 -7.69 -7.31 -13.22
C ASP A 120 -8.00 -6.32 -12.09
N LEU A 121 -7.80 -5.02 -12.34
CA LEU A 121 -7.94 -3.94 -11.37
C LEU A 121 -8.38 -2.65 -12.04
N VAL A 122 -9.35 -1.96 -11.43
CA VAL A 122 -9.73 -0.59 -11.76
C VAL A 122 -9.30 0.37 -10.65
N ILE A 123 -8.56 1.42 -11.00
CA ILE A 123 -8.17 2.49 -10.08
C ILE A 123 -8.96 3.75 -10.40
N VAL A 124 -9.64 4.32 -9.41
CA VAL A 124 -10.35 5.59 -9.53
C VAL A 124 -9.68 6.61 -8.62
N ALA A 125 -8.82 7.46 -9.20
CA ALA A 125 -8.11 8.54 -8.52
C ALA A 125 -8.77 9.88 -8.84
N ALA A 126 -9.92 10.15 -8.22
CA ALA A 126 -10.78 11.25 -8.60
C ALA A 126 -11.28 12.08 -7.41
N ASP A 127 -11.07 13.40 -7.49
CA ASP A 127 -11.59 14.39 -6.55
C ASP A 127 -12.95 14.99 -7.00
N ILE A 128 -13.45 14.57 -8.16
CA ILE A 128 -14.78 14.89 -8.68
C ILE A 128 -15.61 13.62 -8.90
N GLU A 129 -16.90 13.81 -9.10
CA GLU A 129 -17.77 12.74 -9.55
C GLU A 129 -17.44 12.37 -10.99
N VAL A 130 -17.25 11.08 -11.23
CA VAL A 130 -16.95 10.49 -12.54
C VAL A 130 -17.97 9.40 -12.78
N ASP A 131 -18.50 9.29 -14.00
CA ASP A 131 -19.38 8.19 -14.36
C ASP A 131 -18.57 6.88 -14.37
N LEU A 132 -18.86 6.02 -13.39
CA LEU A 132 -18.21 4.73 -13.22
C LEU A 132 -19.05 3.56 -13.75
N ALA A 133 -20.18 3.81 -14.42
CA ALA A 133 -21.07 2.75 -14.89
C ALA A 133 -20.33 1.72 -15.77
N LYS A 134 -19.39 2.18 -16.60
CA LYS A 134 -18.56 1.30 -17.43
C LYS A 134 -17.53 0.47 -16.64
N PHE A 135 -17.20 0.85 -15.41
CA PHE A 135 -16.23 0.18 -14.53
C PHE A 135 -16.88 -0.78 -13.52
N ALA A 136 -18.20 -0.77 -13.39
CA ALA A 136 -18.97 -1.54 -12.40
C ALA A 136 -18.85 -3.07 -12.54
N VAL A 137 -18.35 -3.56 -13.68
CA VAL A 137 -18.19 -4.99 -13.99
C VAL A 137 -16.87 -5.59 -13.50
N SER A 138 -15.90 -4.79 -13.05
CA SER A 138 -14.59 -5.30 -12.63
C SER A 138 -14.58 -5.73 -11.16
N PRO A 139 -13.96 -6.89 -10.82
CA PRO A 139 -14.05 -7.50 -9.49
C PRO A 139 -13.43 -6.68 -8.35
N CYS A 140 -12.52 -5.74 -8.66
CA CYS A 140 -11.83 -4.91 -7.67
C CYS A 140 -11.71 -3.46 -8.18
N THR A 141 -12.54 -2.57 -7.65
CA THR A 141 -12.43 -1.12 -7.89
C THR A 141 -11.89 -0.44 -6.63
N VAL A 142 -10.76 0.24 -6.74
CA VAL A 142 -10.15 0.99 -5.62
C VAL A 142 -10.33 2.48 -5.87
N ARG A 143 -11.02 3.18 -4.96
CA ARG A 143 -11.26 4.62 -5.04
C ARG A 143 -10.35 5.38 -4.08
N LEU A 144 -9.59 6.31 -4.61
CA LEU A 144 -8.65 7.15 -3.86
C LEU A 144 -8.83 8.62 -4.29
N PRO A 145 -8.54 9.58 -3.39
CA PRO A 145 -8.36 10.98 -3.78
C PRO A 145 -7.19 11.11 -4.78
N ALA A 146 -7.23 12.10 -5.66
CA ALA A 146 -6.23 12.22 -6.73
C ALA A 146 -4.80 12.61 -6.23
N TRP A 147 -4.64 12.98 -4.95
CA TRP A 147 -3.41 13.56 -4.39
C TRP A 147 -3.04 13.11 -2.96
N ARG A 148 -3.75 12.12 -2.39
CA ARG A 148 -3.55 11.65 -1.00
C ARG A 148 -3.23 10.16 -0.98
#